data_AF-A0A1R1SIE3-F1
#
_entry.id   AF-A0A1R1SIE3-F1
#
_cell.length_a   1.000
_cell.length_b   1.000
_cell.length_c   1.000
_cell.angle_alpha   90.00
_cell.angle_beta   90.00
_cell.angle_gamma   90.00
#
_symmetry.space_group_name_H-M   'P 1'
#
loop_
_entity.id
_entity.type
_entity.pdbx_description
1 polymer ?
#
loop_
_entity_poly.entity_id
_entity_poly.type
_entity_poly.pdbx_seq_one_letter_code
_entity_poly.pdbx_strand_id
1 'polypeptide(L)'
;MTDARSGLLKKSEGARWAGLNAAVTREFVGKTAKEFEDLHKEASSIWSVLDDAHSQLTEIQSSVRSTVAQAADAGFKLSDNADGTVRFFIPHYPGDDGARTQAQLDTQAEYANRVNRKLARAAEIDGIVKAALVRSHGGDVYDAGHARYHSLAEVQADRAIEIASLGHEASPRQRAELRRIWDGLSPELRGRVWAADSVALMAAGIMEPQYKWKPADVGSGKFHSRDAGMKDHLFRVEAAAMVKGGRLVGYKEAARELDHYLDASGKPLDLDINRMWDEDPDGFRKAAEENLSKYEGEWKKKALKAFEESGGRPVAIPVETKAEGYKHDDRDWYLAVGHGMVNHSGVVSVEPGPHGKPKVSLDYQVNVWDRFNWDDDTSFDIAGVTVTGEQMQKLHQTGLAQEYNMHGSSSTRYRELS
;
A
#
# COMPACT_ATOMS: atom_id res chain seq x y z
N MET A 1 32.16 -16.43 23.63
CA MET A 1 32.38 -14.98 23.44
C MET A 1 32.52 -14.20 24.73
N THR A 2 32.00 -14.69 25.86
CA THR A 2 32.28 -14.13 27.20
C THR A 2 33.79 -14.01 27.47
N ASP A 3 34.62 -14.95 27.03
CA ASP A 3 36.05 -14.96 27.37
C ASP A 3 36.87 -13.72 26.97
N ALA A 4 36.57 -13.04 25.86
CA ALA A 4 37.31 -11.82 25.49
C ALA A 4 37.01 -10.66 26.45
N ARG A 5 35.73 -10.48 26.83
CA ARG A 5 35.29 -9.38 27.69
C ARG A 5 35.38 -9.73 29.18
N SER A 6 34.79 -10.85 29.59
CA SER A 6 34.80 -11.31 30.98
C SER A 6 36.10 -11.97 31.40
N GLY A 7 36.95 -12.36 30.45
CA GLY A 7 38.28 -12.92 30.70
C GLY A 7 39.40 -11.92 30.40
N LEU A 8 39.76 -11.77 29.13
CA LEU A 8 40.94 -11.00 28.68
C LEU A 8 40.89 -9.52 29.13
N LEU A 9 39.79 -8.82 28.82
CA LEU A 9 39.60 -7.42 29.22
C LEU A 9 39.53 -7.27 30.74
N LYS A 10 38.64 -8.00 31.42
CA LYS A 10 38.48 -7.95 32.88
C LYS A 10 39.78 -8.23 33.64
N LYS A 11 40.59 -9.19 33.18
CA LYS A 11 41.89 -9.51 33.80
C LYS A 11 42.92 -8.40 33.56
N SER A 12 42.94 -7.79 32.37
CA SER A 12 43.83 -6.67 32.04
C SER A 12 43.49 -5.40 32.84
N GLU A 13 42.20 -5.10 33.00
CA GLU A 13 41.72 -4.00 33.83
C GLU A 13 41.99 -4.24 35.32
N GLY A 14 41.81 -5.47 35.79
CA GLY A 14 42.07 -5.85 37.19
C GLY A 14 43.54 -6.02 37.56
N ALA A 15 44.45 -6.03 36.58
CA ALA A 15 45.88 -6.22 36.82
C ALA A 15 46.53 -4.96 37.42
N ARG A 16 47.28 -5.12 38.52
CA ARG A 16 48.02 -4.04 39.20
C ARG A 16 49.40 -3.81 38.57
N TRP A 17 49.44 -3.51 37.28
CA TRP A 17 50.68 -3.15 36.57
C TRP A 17 50.71 -1.63 36.33
N ALA A 18 51.89 -1.01 36.45
CA ALA A 18 52.09 0.45 36.42
C ALA A 18 53.21 0.85 35.43
N GLY A 19 53.22 2.13 35.01
CA GLY A 19 54.15 2.67 34.02
C GLY A 19 53.58 2.70 32.59
N LEU A 20 54.33 3.27 31.64
CA LEU A 20 53.88 3.51 30.25
C LEU A 20 53.37 2.24 29.56
N ASN A 21 54.05 1.10 29.76
CA ASN A 21 53.65 -0.18 29.17
C ASN A 21 52.28 -0.67 29.66
N ALA A 22 51.87 -0.31 30.87
CA ALA A 22 50.55 -0.68 31.38
C ALA A 22 49.42 0.09 30.67
N ALA A 23 49.67 1.35 30.28
CA ALA A 23 48.69 2.14 29.54
C ALA A 23 48.50 1.60 28.10
N VAL A 24 49.60 1.37 27.38
CA VAL A 24 49.59 0.87 26.00
C VAL A 24 48.97 -0.53 25.91
N THR A 25 49.36 -1.46 26.79
CA THR A 25 48.83 -2.82 26.78
C THR A 25 47.35 -2.88 27.13
N ARG A 26 46.86 -2.04 28.07
CA ARG A 26 45.43 -2.00 28.40
C ARG A 26 44.59 -1.52 27.22
N GLU A 27 45.02 -0.45 26.54
CA GLU A 27 44.32 0.05 25.35
C GLU A 27 44.33 -0.99 24.22
N PHE A 28 45.46 -1.64 23.97
CA PHE A 28 45.58 -2.71 22.97
C PHE A 28 44.62 -3.87 23.27
N VAL A 29 44.59 -4.36 24.52
CA VAL A 29 43.67 -5.43 24.95
C VAL A 29 42.22 -4.98 24.79
N GLY A 30 41.90 -3.73 25.14
CA GLY A 30 40.57 -3.14 24.97
C GLY A 30 40.12 -3.13 23.51
N LYS A 31 40.98 -2.65 22.60
CA LYS A 31 40.73 -2.69 21.15
C LYS A 31 40.56 -4.12 20.67
N THR A 32 41.47 -5.02 21.02
CA THR A 32 41.40 -6.43 20.63
C THR A 32 40.11 -7.11 21.09
N ALA A 33 39.68 -6.85 22.33
CA ALA A 33 38.44 -7.40 22.85
C ALA A 33 37.21 -6.84 22.11
N LYS A 34 37.24 -5.56 21.72
CA LYS A 34 36.22 -4.94 20.87
C LYS A 34 36.18 -5.56 19.47
N GLU A 35 37.33 -5.76 18.84
CA GLU A 35 37.41 -6.40 17.51
C GLU A 35 36.80 -7.81 17.52
N PHE A 36 37.12 -8.64 18.54
CA PHE A 36 36.49 -9.96 18.68
C PHE A 36 34.98 -9.87 18.88
N GLU A 37 34.49 -8.85 19.58
CA GLU A 37 33.06 -8.62 19.78
C GLU A 37 32.37 -8.27 18.46
N ASP A 38 32.96 -7.36 17.69
CA ASP A 38 32.41 -6.88 16.42
C ASP A 38 32.47 -7.97 15.33
N LEU A 39 33.54 -8.76 15.25
CA LEU A 39 33.62 -9.95 14.38
C LEU A 39 32.55 -10.99 14.71
N HIS A 40 32.28 -11.23 15.99
CA HIS A 40 31.22 -12.17 16.36
C HIS A 40 29.84 -11.64 16.03
N LYS A 41 29.58 -10.33 16.19
CA LYS A 41 28.30 -9.72 15.77
C LYS A 41 28.09 -9.85 14.27
N GLU A 42 29.12 -9.60 13.47
CA GLU A 42 29.09 -9.83 12.02
C GLU A 42 28.79 -11.31 11.72
N ALA A 43 29.52 -12.24 12.33
CA ALA A 43 29.31 -13.67 12.13
C ALA A 43 27.90 -14.13 12.55
N SER A 44 27.37 -13.62 13.67
CA SER A 44 26.00 -13.89 14.11
C SER A 44 24.97 -13.33 13.14
N SER A 45 25.19 -12.12 12.62
CA SER A 45 24.31 -11.52 11.62
C SER A 45 24.29 -12.34 10.33
N ILE A 46 25.46 -12.74 9.82
CA ILE A 46 25.59 -13.58 8.62
C ILE A 46 24.88 -14.91 8.84
N TRP A 47 25.12 -15.56 9.99
CA TRP A 47 24.49 -16.82 10.32
C TRP A 47 22.96 -16.71 10.38
N SER A 48 22.41 -15.71 11.08
CA SER A 48 20.96 -15.50 11.19
C SER A 48 20.30 -15.24 9.83
N VAL A 49 20.93 -14.44 8.98
CA VAL A 49 20.45 -14.18 7.61
C VAL A 49 20.41 -15.47 6.78
N LEU A 50 21.48 -16.27 6.83
CA LEU A 50 21.56 -17.52 6.07
C LEU A 50 20.60 -18.59 6.60
N ASP A 51 20.40 -18.67 7.92
CA ASP A 51 19.48 -19.62 8.56
C ASP A 51 18.01 -19.32 8.24
N ASP A 52 17.61 -18.05 8.29
CA ASP A 52 16.27 -17.60 7.90
C ASP A 52 16.04 -17.81 6.39
N ALA A 53 17.02 -17.47 5.56
CA ALA A 53 16.95 -17.73 4.12
C ALA A 53 16.81 -19.22 3.79
N HIS A 54 17.61 -20.07 4.43
CA HIS A 54 17.53 -21.51 4.27
C HIS A 54 16.14 -22.04 4.63
N SER A 55 15.58 -21.57 5.75
CA SER A 55 14.24 -21.95 6.21
C SER A 55 13.16 -21.56 5.20
N GLN A 56 13.14 -20.30 4.75
CA GLN A 56 12.14 -19.81 3.79
C GLN A 56 12.28 -20.48 2.41
N LEU A 57 13.51 -20.67 1.91
CA LEU A 57 13.75 -21.32 0.61
C LEU A 57 13.37 -22.80 0.63
N THR A 58 13.59 -23.50 1.75
CA THR A 58 13.17 -24.90 1.91
C THR A 58 11.64 -25.04 1.93
N GLU A 59 10.94 -24.11 2.57
CA GLU A 59 9.48 -24.05 2.54
C GLU A 59 8.96 -23.80 1.12
N ILE A 60 9.54 -22.84 0.41
CA ILE A 60 9.21 -22.54 -0.98
C ILE A 60 9.44 -23.78 -1.86
N GLN A 61 10.59 -24.43 -1.75
CA GLN A 61 10.90 -25.64 -2.52
C GLN A 61 9.86 -26.74 -2.26
N SER A 62 9.49 -26.96 -1.01
CA SER A 62 8.48 -27.95 -0.62
C SER A 62 7.10 -27.60 -1.20
N SER A 63 6.70 -26.34 -1.14
CA SER A 63 5.43 -25.84 -1.70
C SER A 63 5.37 -25.98 -3.23
N VAL A 64 6.47 -25.70 -3.93
CA VAL A 64 6.58 -25.89 -5.38
C VAL A 64 6.46 -27.37 -5.74
N ARG A 65 7.20 -28.26 -5.05
CA ARG A 65 7.11 -29.71 -5.28
C ARG A 65 5.69 -30.24 -5.09
N SER A 66 5.02 -29.81 -4.02
CA SER A 66 3.62 -30.19 -3.75
C SER A 66 2.67 -29.70 -4.85
N THR A 67 2.82 -28.44 -5.30
CA THR A 67 1.96 -27.88 -6.36
C THR A 67 2.20 -28.58 -7.71
N VAL A 68 3.45 -28.92 -8.02
CA VAL A 68 3.79 -29.68 -9.24
C VAL A 68 3.22 -31.10 -9.19
N ALA A 69 3.27 -31.78 -8.04
CA ALA A 69 2.66 -33.09 -7.87
C ALA A 69 1.13 -33.04 -8.07
N GLN A 70 0.46 -32.06 -7.46
CA GLN A 70 -0.99 -31.84 -7.65
C GLN A 70 -1.34 -31.61 -9.12
N ALA A 71 -0.54 -30.79 -9.82
CA ALA A 71 -0.75 -30.54 -11.24
C ALA A 71 -0.53 -31.81 -12.10
N ALA A 72 0.45 -32.63 -11.75
CA ALA A 72 0.70 -33.91 -12.43
C ALA A 72 -0.46 -34.89 -12.24
N ASP A 73 -1.01 -35.00 -11.03
CA ASP A 73 -2.20 -35.82 -10.74
C ASP A 73 -3.42 -35.31 -11.51
N ALA A 74 -3.51 -34.01 -11.76
CA ALA A 74 -4.53 -33.38 -12.60
C ALA A 74 -4.23 -33.48 -14.12
N GLY A 75 -3.20 -34.22 -14.54
CA GLY A 75 -2.87 -34.49 -15.94
C GLY A 75 -2.04 -33.42 -16.64
N PHE A 76 -1.51 -32.44 -15.91
CA PHE A 76 -0.63 -31.40 -16.46
C PHE A 76 0.84 -31.81 -16.37
N LYS A 77 1.64 -31.35 -17.34
CA LYS A 77 3.10 -31.43 -17.32
C LYS A 77 3.68 -30.03 -17.17
N LEU A 78 4.83 -29.96 -16.48
CA LEU A 78 5.59 -28.74 -16.29
C LEU A 78 6.59 -28.55 -17.45
N SER A 79 6.74 -27.31 -17.91
CA SER A 79 7.83 -26.88 -18.78
C SER A 79 8.47 -25.63 -18.20
N ASP A 80 9.81 -25.58 -18.25
CA ASP A 80 10.57 -24.36 -18.05
C ASP A 80 10.39 -23.44 -19.27
N ASN A 81 10.28 -22.13 -19.03
CA ASN A 81 10.28 -21.10 -20.06
C ASN A 81 11.69 -20.55 -20.34
N ALA A 82 12.70 -20.94 -19.56
CA ALA A 82 14.09 -20.47 -19.61
C ALA A 82 14.26 -18.97 -19.31
N ASP A 83 13.28 -18.36 -18.65
CA ASP A 83 13.27 -16.96 -18.22
C ASP A 83 13.07 -16.81 -16.70
N GLY A 84 13.21 -17.91 -15.95
CA GLY A 84 12.93 -17.98 -14.51
C GLY A 84 11.46 -18.21 -14.17
N THR A 85 10.60 -18.39 -15.16
CA THR A 85 9.20 -18.80 -14.99
C THR A 85 8.94 -20.18 -15.58
N VAL A 86 7.81 -20.77 -15.19
CA VAL A 86 7.34 -22.05 -15.70
C VAL A 86 5.94 -21.93 -16.29
N ARG A 87 5.60 -22.87 -17.16
CA ARG A 87 4.24 -23.10 -17.64
C ARG A 87 3.83 -24.55 -17.39
N PHE A 88 2.54 -24.75 -17.16
CA PHE A 88 1.93 -26.07 -17.22
C PHE A 88 1.30 -26.27 -18.59
N PHE A 89 1.17 -27.51 -19.05
CA PHE A 89 0.47 -27.86 -20.29
C PHE A 89 -0.08 -29.28 -20.19
N ILE A 90 -1.20 -29.57 -20.85
CA ILE A 90 -1.68 -30.97 -20.96
C ILE A 90 -1.03 -31.57 -22.22
N PRO A 91 -0.27 -32.67 -22.10
CA PRO A 91 0.37 -33.31 -23.23
C PRO A 91 -0.66 -33.76 -24.27
N HIS A 92 -0.30 -33.62 -25.55
CA HIS A 92 -1.13 -34.03 -26.67
C HIS A 92 -0.84 -35.50 -27.01
N TYR A 93 -1.88 -36.31 -27.20
CA TYR A 93 -1.76 -37.72 -27.57
C TYR A 93 -2.30 -37.98 -28.99
N PRO A 94 -1.81 -38.98 -29.72
CA PRO A 94 -2.36 -39.32 -31.03
C PRO A 94 -3.87 -39.60 -30.96
N GLY A 95 -4.68 -38.85 -31.70
CA GLY A 95 -6.14 -38.95 -31.71
C GLY A 95 -6.88 -37.94 -30.82
N ASP A 96 -6.15 -37.13 -30.05
CA ASP A 96 -6.67 -35.94 -29.37
C ASP A 96 -6.89 -34.83 -30.43
N ASP A 97 -7.98 -34.08 -30.33
CA ASP A 97 -8.30 -32.95 -31.21
C ASP A 97 -7.62 -31.64 -30.74
N GLY A 98 -6.99 -31.68 -29.57
CA GLY A 98 -6.28 -30.55 -28.98
C GLY A 98 -7.21 -29.50 -28.39
N ALA A 99 -8.53 -29.73 -28.40
CA ALA A 99 -9.50 -28.82 -27.84
C ALA A 99 -9.44 -28.88 -26.31
N ARG A 100 -9.40 -27.70 -25.67
CA ARG A 100 -9.34 -27.57 -24.22
C ARG A 100 -10.50 -26.72 -23.74
N THR A 101 -11.12 -27.15 -22.65
CA THR A 101 -12.20 -26.41 -22.02
C THR A 101 -11.64 -25.18 -21.30
N GLN A 102 -12.45 -24.13 -21.15
CA GLN A 102 -12.03 -22.95 -20.39
C GLN A 102 -11.63 -23.31 -18.96
N ALA A 103 -12.34 -24.24 -18.32
CA ALA A 103 -11.99 -24.73 -16.99
C ALA A 103 -10.59 -25.35 -16.94
N GLN A 104 -10.17 -26.11 -17.96
CA GLN A 104 -8.81 -26.67 -18.04
C GLN A 104 -7.75 -25.58 -18.19
N LEU A 105 -8.02 -24.56 -19.02
CA LEU A 105 -7.12 -23.43 -19.21
C LEU A 105 -7.00 -22.59 -17.93
N ASP A 106 -8.10 -22.40 -17.21
CA ASP A 106 -8.13 -21.68 -15.94
C ASP A 106 -7.32 -22.44 -14.86
N THR A 107 -7.52 -23.75 -14.75
CA THR A 107 -6.72 -24.60 -13.84
C THR A 107 -5.23 -24.60 -14.21
N GLN A 108 -4.90 -24.67 -15.50
CA GLN A 108 -3.52 -24.57 -16.00
C GLN A 108 -2.87 -23.24 -15.57
N ALA A 109 -3.59 -22.13 -15.77
CA ALA A 109 -3.14 -20.80 -15.39
C ALA A 109 -2.98 -20.68 -13.86
N GLU A 110 -3.89 -21.27 -13.08
CA GLU A 110 -3.80 -21.28 -11.61
C GLU A 110 -2.52 -21.94 -11.12
N TYR A 111 -2.20 -23.15 -11.61
CA TYR A 111 -0.97 -23.85 -11.23
C TYR A 111 0.29 -23.07 -11.62
N ALA A 112 0.32 -22.53 -12.85
CA ALA A 112 1.44 -21.70 -13.31
C ALA A 112 1.62 -20.47 -12.42
N ASN A 113 0.53 -19.75 -12.12
CA ASN A 113 0.55 -18.58 -11.25
C ASN A 113 1.02 -18.92 -9.83
N ARG A 114 0.58 -20.05 -9.27
CA ARG A 114 1.02 -20.50 -7.94
C ARG A 114 2.52 -20.76 -7.89
N VAL A 115 3.07 -21.51 -8.85
CA VAL A 115 4.52 -21.81 -8.89
C VAL A 115 5.34 -20.55 -9.19
N ASN A 116 4.95 -19.76 -10.18
CA ASN A 116 5.69 -18.55 -10.57
C ASN A 116 5.74 -17.51 -9.44
N ARG A 117 4.66 -17.34 -8.64
CA ARG A 117 4.71 -16.49 -7.44
C ARG A 117 5.74 -16.98 -6.41
N LYS A 118 5.88 -18.29 -6.24
CA LYS A 118 6.86 -18.89 -5.32
C LYS A 118 8.29 -18.73 -5.83
N LEU A 119 8.52 -18.90 -7.14
CA LEU A 119 9.83 -18.66 -7.77
C LEU A 119 10.23 -17.18 -7.68
N ALA A 120 9.31 -16.26 -7.94
CA ALA A 120 9.54 -14.82 -7.77
C ALA A 120 9.92 -14.48 -6.33
N ARG A 121 9.24 -15.09 -5.33
CA ARG A 121 9.60 -14.92 -3.91
C ARG A 121 10.99 -15.48 -3.58
N ALA A 122 11.39 -16.61 -4.18
CA ALA A 122 12.73 -17.15 -3.98
C ALA A 122 13.82 -16.23 -4.54
N ALA A 123 13.61 -15.66 -5.74
CA ALA A 123 14.52 -14.67 -6.32
C ALA A 123 14.59 -13.39 -5.48
N GLU A 124 13.48 -12.98 -4.86
CA GLU A 124 13.47 -11.86 -3.92
C GLU A 124 14.30 -12.16 -2.66
N ILE A 125 14.15 -13.36 -2.07
CA ILE A 125 14.93 -13.79 -0.92
C ILE A 125 16.43 -13.77 -1.23
N ASP A 126 16.85 -14.27 -2.40
CA ASP A 126 18.24 -14.21 -2.84
C ASP A 126 18.78 -12.76 -2.87
N GLY A 127 18.00 -11.83 -3.44
CA GLY A 127 18.32 -10.41 -3.45
C GLY A 127 18.44 -9.80 -2.05
N ILE A 128 17.54 -10.16 -1.12
CA ILE A 128 17.57 -9.69 0.27
C ILE A 128 18.79 -10.24 0.99
N VAL A 129 19.10 -11.54 0.83
CA VAL A 129 20.29 -12.18 1.42
C VAL A 129 21.55 -11.48 0.93
N LYS A 130 21.68 -11.24 -0.38
CA LYS A 130 22.81 -10.51 -0.94
C LYS A 130 22.97 -9.13 -0.30
N ALA A 131 21.89 -8.35 -0.22
CA ALA A 131 21.91 -7.03 0.40
C ALA A 131 22.29 -7.09 1.89
N ALA A 132 21.75 -8.06 2.62
CA ALA A 132 22.04 -8.29 4.02
C ALA A 132 23.52 -8.63 4.24
N LEU A 133 24.08 -9.57 3.48
CA LEU A 133 25.48 -9.97 3.58
C LEU A 133 26.44 -8.81 3.29
N VAL A 134 26.15 -8.01 2.26
CA VAL A 134 26.95 -6.81 1.94
C VAL A 134 26.92 -5.81 3.09
N ARG A 135 25.75 -5.56 3.68
CA ARG A 135 25.60 -4.62 4.81
C ARG A 135 26.25 -5.15 6.09
N SER A 136 26.05 -6.44 6.41
CA SER A 136 26.64 -7.09 7.57
C SER A 136 28.16 -7.11 7.51
N HIS A 137 28.74 -7.28 6.31
CA HIS A 137 30.20 -7.26 6.13
C HIS A 137 30.78 -5.84 6.12
N GLY A 138 30.04 -4.82 5.66
CA GLY A 138 30.50 -3.43 5.65
C GLY A 138 31.52 -3.09 4.55
N GLY A 139 32.17 -4.10 3.94
CA GLY A 139 33.01 -3.95 2.74
C GLY A 139 34.47 -3.59 3.02
N ASP A 140 34.89 -3.51 4.27
CA ASP A 140 36.30 -3.41 4.66
C ASP A 140 36.88 -4.82 4.85
N VAL A 141 38.06 -5.07 4.28
CA VAL A 141 38.75 -6.36 4.41
C VAL A 141 39.40 -6.51 5.80
N TYR A 142 39.63 -5.41 6.50
CA TYR A 142 40.36 -5.33 7.76
C TYR A 142 39.52 -4.88 8.95
N ASP A 143 38.26 -4.49 8.75
CA ASP A 143 37.35 -4.05 9.79
C ASP A 143 36.02 -4.81 9.69
N ALA A 144 35.44 -5.13 10.85
CA ALA A 144 34.18 -5.85 10.92
C ALA A 144 33.01 -4.92 10.60
N GLY A 145 32.04 -5.45 9.85
CA GLY A 145 30.85 -4.68 9.53
C GLY A 145 29.99 -4.37 10.76
N HIS A 146 29.25 -3.27 10.69
CA HIS A 146 28.49 -2.76 11.84
C HIS A 146 26.99 -3.05 11.79
N ALA A 147 26.45 -3.40 10.60
CA ALA A 147 25.04 -3.75 10.47
C ALA A 147 24.76 -5.12 11.11
N ARG A 148 23.60 -5.25 11.75
CA ARG A 148 23.20 -6.46 12.46
C ARG A 148 21.77 -6.82 12.11
N TYR A 149 21.59 -8.06 11.70
CA TYR A 149 20.31 -8.62 11.33
C TYR A 149 20.10 -9.95 12.03
N HIS A 150 18.91 -10.12 12.60
CA HIS A 150 18.47 -11.40 13.17
C HIS A 150 17.48 -12.14 12.27
N SER A 151 17.01 -11.49 11.21
CA SER A 151 16.13 -12.08 10.19
C SER A 151 16.17 -11.27 8.89
N LEU A 152 15.69 -11.87 7.79
CA LEU A 152 15.48 -11.17 6.52
C LEU A 152 14.41 -10.08 6.64
N ALA A 153 13.46 -10.22 7.57
CA ALA A 153 12.42 -9.21 7.79
C ALA A 153 12.98 -7.89 8.35
N GLU A 154 14.05 -7.94 9.16
CA GLU A 154 14.75 -6.72 9.61
C GLU A 154 15.46 -6.01 8.45
N VAL A 155 16.03 -6.76 7.52
CA VAL A 155 16.64 -6.21 6.30
C VAL A 155 15.58 -5.52 5.43
N GLN A 156 14.40 -6.13 5.33
CA GLN A 156 13.25 -5.52 4.64
C GLN A 156 12.73 -4.29 5.38
N ALA A 157 12.72 -4.27 6.71
CA ALA A 157 12.34 -3.09 7.50
C ALA A 157 13.28 -1.90 7.21
N ASP A 158 14.60 -2.13 7.16
CA ASP A 158 15.56 -1.09 6.76
C ASP A 158 15.32 -0.61 5.32
N ARG A 159 15.03 -1.54 4.40
CA ARG A 159 14.67 -1.20 3.02
C ARG A 159 13.39 -0.37 2.94
N ALA A 160 12.39 -0.65 3.77
CA ALA A 160 11.18 0.16 3.85
C ALA A 160 11.49 1.59 4.32
N ILE A 161 12.37 1.74 5.31
CA ILE A 161 12.84 3.06 5.80
C ILE A 161 13.57 3.81 4.68
N GLU A 162 14.47 3.14 3.95
CA GLU A 162 15.17 3.73 2.80
C GLU A 162 14.20 4.25 1.74
N ILE A 163 13.20 3.45 1.35
CA ILE A 163 12.21 3.88 0.36
C ILE A 163 11.34 5.00 0.92
N ALA A 164 10.91 4.89 2.18
CA ALA A 164 10.08 5.89 2.84
C ALA A 164 10.77 7.25 2.89
N SER A 165 12.09 7.29 3.10
CA SER A 165 12.87 8.54 3.15
C SER A 165 12.80 9.38 1.87
N LEU A 166 12.38 8.78 0.74
CA LEU A 166 12.13 9.51 -0.51
C LEU A 166 10.80 10.29 -0.49
N GLY A 167 9.88 9.97 0.42
CA GLY A 167 8.57 10.60 0.52
C GLY A 167 7.86 10.65 -0.83
N HIS A 168 7.47 11.86 -1.25
CA HIS A 168 6.82 12.10 -2.54
C HIS A 168 7.70 11.80 -3.77
N GLU A 169 9.02 11.73 -3.62
CA GLU A 169 9.96 11.41 -4.70
C GLU A 169 10.05 9.90 -4.98
N ALA A 170 9.43 9.06 -4.15
CA ALA A 170 9.36 7.62 -4.39
C ALA A 170 8.66 7.33 -5.73
N SER A 171 9.36 6.64 -6.63
CA SER A 171 8.77 6.20 -7.91
C SER A 171 7.62 5.23 -7.69
N PRO A 172 6.70 5.03 -8.66
CA PRO A 172 5.62 4.05 -8.54
C PRO A 172 6.11 2.64 -8.23
N ARG A 173 7.27 2.24 -8.78
CA ARG A 173 7.90 0.94 -8.49
C ARG A 173 8.37 0.85 -7.04
N GLN A 174 8.96 1.91 -6.52
CA GLN A 174 9.40 1.97 -5.12
C GLN A 174 8.21 1.98 -4.16
N ARG A 175 7.14 2.71 -4.46
CA ARG A 175 5.90 2.69 -3.66
C ARG A 175 5.27 1.31 -3.62
N ALA A 176 5.21 0.62 -4.76
CA ALA A 176 4.75 -0.76 -4.82
C ALA A 176 5.66 -1.72 -4.01
N GLU A 177 6.97 -1.52 -4.07
CA GLU A 177 7.94 -2.27 -3.26
C GLU A 177 7.74 -2.01 -1.75
N LEU A 178 7.63 -0.75 -1.34
CA LEU A 178 7.37 -0.32 0.04
C LEU A 178 6.08 -0.94 0.56
N ARG A 179 4.99 -0.86 -0.22
CA ARG A 179 3.70 -1.43 0.16
C ARG A 179 3.80 -2.94 0.39
N ARG A 180 4.43 -3.65 -0.54
CA ARG A 180 4.62 -5.10 -0.45
C ARG A 180 5.47 -5.50 0.76
N ILE A 181 6.54 -4.74 1.05
CA ILE A 181 7.35 -4.94 2.26
C ILE A 181 6.49 -4.71 3.50
N TRP A 182 5.83 -3.55 3.57
CA TRP A 182 4.96 -3.18 4.69
C TRP A 182 3.92 -4.25 4.98
N ASP A 183 3.21 -4.75 3.97
CA ASP A 183 2.20 -5.80 4.14
C ASP A 183 2.79 -7.14 4.63
N GLY A 184 4.08 -7.40 4.39
CA GLY A 184 4.80 -8.59 4.86
C GLY A 184 5.43 -8.48 6.25
N LEU A 185 5.62 -7.27 6.79
CA LEU A 185 6.25 -7.07 8.10
C LEU A 185 5.31 -7.47 9.26
N SER A 186 5.90 -7.95 10.36
CA SER A 186 5.18 -8.12 11.62
C SER A 186 4.72 -6.76 12.18
N PRO A 187 3.69 -6.72 13.04
CA PRO A 187 3.27 -5.48 13.69
C PRO A 187 4.42 -4.73 14.40
N GLU A 188 5.32 -5.45 15.05
CA GLU A 188 6.50 -4.89 15.72
C GLU A 188 7.47 -4.25 14.73
N LEU A 189 7.82 -4.95 13.64
CA LEU A 189 8.72 -4.39 12.62
C LEU A 189 8.08 -3.21 11.89
N ARG A 190 6.76 -3.25 11.63
CA ARG A 190 6.04 -2.06 11.16
C ARG A 190 6.12 -0.93 12.17
N GLY A 191 5.99 -1.21 13.46
CA GLY A 191 6.16 -0.24 14.53
C GLY A 191 7.53 0.43 14.51
N ARG A 192 8.60 -0.35 14.29
CA ARG A 192 9.96 0.19 14.09
C ARG A 192 10.06 1.08 12.86
N VAL A 193 9.50 0.65 11.72
CA VAL A 193 9.50 1.42 10.48
C VAL A 193 8.70 2.72 10.65
N TRP A 194 7.51 2.64 11.25
CA TRP A 194 6.64 3.77 11.58
C TRP A 194 7.31 4.78 12.51
N ALA A 195 7.97 4.32 13.56
CA ALA A 195 8.67 5.17 14.52
C ALA A 195 9.93 5.82 13.93
N ALA A 196 10.51 5.26 12.86
CA ALA A 196 11.67 5.84 12.20
C ALA A 196 11.31 7.14 11.48
N ASP A 197 10.24 7.14 10.67
CA ASP A 197 9.71 8.34 10.02
C ASP A 197 8.29 8.10 9.45
N SER A 198 7.26 8.21 10.30
CA SER A 198 5.87 8.05 9.88
C SER A 198 5.47 9.10 8.84
N VAL A 199 6.01 10.32 8.93
CA VAL A 199 5.70 11.40 7.98
C VAL A 199 6.18 11.06 6.58
N ALA A 200 7.43 10.59 6.45
CA ALA A 200 7.99 10.20 5.15
C ALA A 200 7.30 8.94 4.60
N LEU A 201 6.93 7.97 5.44
CA LEU A 201 6.12 6.81 5.05
C LEU A 201 4.76 7.21 4.46
N MET A 202 4.07 8.13 5.12
CA MET A 202 2.78 8.65 4.66
C MET A 202 2.95 9.44 3.35
N ALA A 203 3.99 10.26 3.24
CA ALA A 203 4.32 10.98 2.01
C ALA A 203 4.67 10.03 0.84
N ALA A 204 5.25 8.87 1.13
CA ALA A 204 5.51 7.78 0.19
C ALA A 204 4.27 6.94 -0.15
N GLY A 205 3.07 7.32 0.33
CA GLY A 205 1.81 6.71 -0.07
C GLY A 205 1.45 5.42 0.66
N ILE A 206 2.02 5.12 1.84
CA ILE A 206 1.73 3.86 2.52
C ILE A 206 0.24 3.68 2.88
N MET A 207 -0.47 4.80 3.05
CA MET A 207 -1.90 4.84 3.37
C MET A 207 -2.80 4.90 2.13
N GLU A 208 -2.26 4.83 0.91
CA GLU A 208 -3.08 4.74 -0.30
C GLU A 208 -4.07 3.55 -0.18
N PRO A 209 -5.38 3.80 -0.43
CA PRO A 209 -6.42 2.80 -0.21
C PRO A 209 -6.22 1.57 -1.08
N GLN A 210 -6.47 0.38 -0.52
CA GLN A 210 -6.45 -0.87 -1.29
C GLN A 210 -7.81 -1.18 -1.91
N TYR A 211 -8.86 -0.50 -1.47
CA TYR A 211 -10.18 -0.61 -2.04
C TYR A 211 -10.17 -0.33 -3.55
N LYS A 212 -10.55 -1.35 -4.33
CA LYS A 212 -10.72 -1.25 -5.78
C LYS A 212 -12.18 -0.94 -6.08
N TRP A 213 -12.49 0.35 -6.18
CA TRP A 213 -13.80 0.81 -6.55
C TRP A 213 -14.17 0.40 -7.99
N LYS A 214 -15.46 0.14 -8.20
CA LYS A 214 -16.09 -0.03 -9.51
C LYS A 214 -17.42 0.73 -9.49
N PRO A 215 -17.78 1.42 -10.58
CA PRO A 215 -19.06 2.12 -10.64
C PRO A 215 -20.21 1.10 -10.55
N ALA A 216 -21.27 1.48 -9.83
CA ALA A 216 -22.47 0.65 -9.69
C ALA A 216 -23.28 0.59 -10.98
N ASP A 217 -23.28 1.69 -11.74
CA ASP A 217 -23.93 1.83 -13.04
C ASP A 217 -22.88 1.95 -14.16
N VAL A 218 -23.20 1.43 -15.35
CA VAL A 218 -22.41 1.57 -16.57
C VAL A 218 -22.56 2.95 -17.23
N GLY A 219 -23.50 3.77 -16.77
CA GLY A 219 -23.82 5.10 -17.27
C GLY A 219 -24.59 5.07 -18.59
N SER A 220 -24.42 6.13 -19.39
CA SER A 220 -25.18 6.38 -20.63
C SER A 220 -24.84 5.45 -21.81
N GLY A 221 -24.10 4.36 -21.58
CA GLY A 221 -23.63 3.43 -22.60
C GLY A 221 -22.30 3.84 -23.23
N LYS A 222 -22.10 3.47 -24.51
CA LYS A 222 -20.85 3.72 -25.23
C LYS A 222 -20.73 5.21 -25.61
N PHE A 223 -19.60 5.81 -25.27
CA PHE A 223 -19.22 7.16 -25.70
C PHE A 223 -19.20 7.29 -27.22
N HIS A 224 -19.77 8.39 -27.73
CA HIS A 224 -19.87 8.68 -29.17
C HIS A 224 -20.48 7.52 -29.96
N SER A 225 -21.61 7.00 -29.47
CA SER A 225 -22.38 5.92 -30.09
C SER A 225 -23.34 6.39 -31.19
N ARG A 226 -23.64 7.69 -31.27
CA ARG A 226 -24.47 8.30 -32.31
C ARG A 226 -23.92 9.66 -32.73
N ASP A 227 -24.34 10.15 -33.90
CA ASP A 227 -23.97 11.49 -34.36
C ASP A 227 -24.75 12.59 -33.60
N ALA A 228 -24.11 13.74 -33.41
CA ALA A 228 -24.71 14.92 -32.81
C ALA A 228 -25.72 15.61 -33.74
N GLY A 229 -26.91 15.91 -33.24
CA GLY A 229 -27.88 16.76 -33.90
C GLY A 229 -27.74 18.23 -33.50
N MET A 230 -28.44 19.12 -34.22
CA MET A 230 -28.46 20.56 -33.91
C MET A 230 -28.93 20.87 -32.49
N LYS A 231 -29.88 20.08 -31.95
CA LYS A 231 -30.36 20.23 -30.57
C LYS A 231 -29.29 19.86 -29.54
N ASP A 232 -28.47 18.83 -29.82
CA ASP A 232 -27.38 18.41 -28.94
C ASP A 232 -26.30 19.51 -28.89
N HIS A 233 -25.96 20.11 -30.03
CA HIS A 233 -25.03 21.25 -30.09
C HIS A 233 -25.56 22.49 -29.36
N LEU A 234 -26.85 22.82 -29.52
CA LEU A 234 -27.45 23.94 -28.81
C LEU A 234 -27.40 23.72 -27.30
N PHE A 235 -27.76 22.52 -26.84
CA PHE A 235 -27.72 22.18 -25.42
C PHE A 235 -26.28 22.19 -24.86
N ARG A 236 -25.27 21.75 -25.63
CA ARG A 236 -23.85 21.89 -25.24
C ARG A 236 -23.49 23.37 -24.97
N VAL A 237 -23.97 24.30 -25.79
CA VAL A 237 -23.73 25.74 -25.59
C VAL A 237 -24.44 26.25 -24.33
N GLU A 238 -25.67 25.80 -24.08
CA GLU A 238 -26.41 26.10 -22.85
C GLU A 238 -25.69 25.57 -21.60
N ALA A 239 -25.21 24.32 -21.63
CA ALA A 239 -24.43 23.71 -20.56
C ALA A 239 -23.12 24.48 -20.30
N ALA A 240 -22.42 24.93 -21.35
CA ALA A 240 -21.23 25.78 -21.20
C ALA A 240 -21.56 27.16 -20.60
N ALA A 241 -22.76 27.69 -20.85
CA ALA A 241 -23.24 28.90 -20.17
C ALA A 241 -23.56 28.64 -18.69
N MET A 242 -24.10 27.47 -18.35
CA MET A 242 -24.33 27.05 -16.95
C MET A 242 -23.04 26.98 -16.15
N VAL A 243 -21.93 26.49 -16.73
CA VAL A 243 -20.60 26.53 -16.07
C VAL A 243 -20.24 27.95 -15.63
N LYS A 244 -20.40 28.94 -16.53
CA LYS A 244 -20.11 30.34 -16.23
C LYS A 244 -21.08 30.90 -15.17
N GLY A 245 -22.36 30.59 -15.30
CA GLY A 245 -23.39 30.99 -14.34
C GLY A 245 -23.15 30.43 -12.94
N GLY A 246 -22.86 29.13 -12.84
CA GLY A 246 -22.54 28.43 -11.59
C GLY A 246 -21.37 29.08 -10.86
N ARG A 247 -20.27 29.37 -11.56
CA ARG A 247 -19.13 30.09 -11.00
C ARG A 247 -19.50 31.46 -10.45
N LEU A 248 -20.41 32.20 -11.11
CA LEU A 248 -20.86 33.53 -10.66
C LEU A 248 -21.74 33.48 -9.41
N VAL A 249 -22.54 32.42 -9.25
CA VAL A 249 -23.44 32.25 -8.08
C VAL A 249 -22.82 31.44 -6.94
N GLY A 250 -21.54 31.05 -7.08
CA GLY A 250 -20.77 30.39 -6.03
C GLY A 250 -20.72 28.87 -6.08
N TYR A 251 -21.33 28.23 -7.09
CA TYR A 251 -21.26 26.78 -7.32
C TYR A 251 -19.99 26.42 -8.10
N LYS A 252 -18.85 26.44 -7.39
CA LYS A 252 -17.53 26.30 -8.01
C LYS A 252 -17.24 24.85 -8.38
N GLU A 253 -17.59 23.90 -7.52
CA GLU A 253 -17.33 22.48 -7.78
C GLU A 253 -18.30 21.94 -8.81
N ALA A 254 -19.60 22.25 -8.72
CA ALA A 254 -20.56 21.81 -9.74
C ALA A 254 -20.20 22.36 -11.13
N ALA A 255 -19.75 23.62 -11.20
CA ALA A 255 -19.28 24.20 -12.45
C ALA A 255 -17.97 23.57 -12.94
N ARG A 256 -17.07 23.15 -12.04
CA ARG A 256 -15.81 22.47 -12.39
C ARG A 256 -16.08 21.08 -12.96
N GLU A 257 -16.94 20.29 -12.33
CA GLU A 257 -17.35 18.97 -12.79
C GLU A 257 -18.04 19.07 -14.17
N LEU A 258 -19.00 19.99 -14.32
CA LEU A 258 -19.68 20.20 -15.60
C LEU A 258 -18.71 20.66 -16.71
N ASP A 259 -17.76 21.54 -16.42
CA ASP A 259 -16.75 21.97 -17.41
C ASP A 259 -15.88 20.79 -17.86
N HIS A 260 -15.47 19.93 -16.91
CA HIS A 260 -14.70 18.72 -17.20
C HIS A 260 -15.50 17.70 -18.01
N TYR A 261 -16.78 17.52 -17.70
CA TYR A 261 -17.70 16.70 -18.49
C TYR A 261 -17.75 17.17 -19.96
N LEU A 262 -17.88 18.48 -20.18
CA LEU A 262 -17.97 19.10 -21.50
C LEU A 262 -16.65 19.10 -22.30
N ASP A 263 -15.50 18.90 -21.65
CA ASP A 263 -14.20 18.66 -22.32
C ASP A 263 -14.19 17.35 -23.12
N ALA A 264 -15.10 16.41 -22.77
CA ALA A 264 -15.27 15.14 -23.48
C ALA A 264 -14.01 14.26 -23.52
N SER A 265 -13.12 14.38 -22.53
CA SER A 265 -11.91 13.56 -22.45
C SER A 265 -12.09 12.25 -21.70
N GLY A 266 -13.10 12.14 -20.83
CA GLY A 266 -13.36 10.96 -20.00
C GLY A 266 -12.26 10.66 -18.97
N LYS A 267 -11.29 11.57 -18.81
CA LYS A 267 -10.19 11.40 -17.85
C LYS A 267 -10.74 11.45 -16.43
N PRO A 268 -10.21 10.64 -15.49
CA PRO A 268 -10.59 10.77 -14.10
C PRO A 268 -10.34 12.19 -13.56
N LEU A 269 -11.20 12.63 -12.65
CA LEU A 269 -11.08 13.93 -11.99
C LEU A 269 -10.77 13.75 -10.49
N ASP A 270 -9.80 14.50 -9.99
CA ASP A 270 -9.41 14.48 -8.58
C ASP A 270 -10.36 15.34 -7.73
N LEU A 271 -10.89 14.77 -6.66
CA LEU A 271 -11.75 15.46 -5.69
C LEU A 271 -10.93 16.09 -4.56
N ASP A 272 -11.23 17.34 -4.21
CA ASP A 272 -10.64 17.99 -3.03
C ASP A 272 -11.39 17.57 -1.75
N ILE A 273 -10.95 16.45 -1.18
CA ILE A 273 -11.61 15.87 0.01
C ILE A 273 -11.43 16.75 1.24
N ASN A 274 -10.38 17.57 1.32
CA ASN A 274 -10.19 18.48 2.46
C ASN A 274 -11.23 19.59 2.42
N ARG A 275 -11.46 20.19 1.25
CA ARG A 275 -12.50 21.19 1.07
C ARG A 275 -13.89 20.59 1.23
N MET A 276 -14.14 19.41 0.66
CA MET A 276 -15.40 18.67 0.83
C MET A 276 -15.70 18.40 2.31
N TRP A 277 -14.68 18.00 3.09
CA TRP A 277 -14.82 17.82 4.53
C TRP A 277 -15.27 19.11 5.21
N ASP A 278 -14.71 20.27 4.84
CA ASP A 278 -15.00 21.58 5.44
C ASP A 278 -16.35 22.17 5.05
N GLU A 279 -16.78 21.95 3.81
CA GLU A 279 -17.99 22.56 3.27
C GLU A 279 -19.26 21.71 3.45
N ASP A 280 -19.14 20.38 3.63
CA ASP A 280 -20.29 19.49 3.80
C ASP A 280 -20.28 18.73 5.15
N PRO A 281 -20.48 19.44 6.29
CA PRO A 281 -20.41 18.85 7.62
C PRO A 281 -21.55 17.84 7.89
N ASP A 282 -22.75 18.10 7.37
CA ASP A 282 -23.97 17.34 7.70
C ASP A 282 -24.23 16.16 6.76
N GLY A 283 -23.69 16.18 5.54
CA GLY A 283 -23.72 15.08 4.58
C GLY A 283 -22.46 14.21 4.66
N PHE A 284 -21.42 14.62 3.92
CA PHE A 284 -20.17 13.86 3.74
C PHE A 284 -19.40 13.64 5.05
N ARG A 285 -19.08 14.70 5.79
CA ARG A 285 -18.24 14.58 7.00
C ARG A 285 -18.88 13.66 8.03
N LYS A 286 -20.17 13.87 8.33
CA LYS A 286 -20.93 13.02 9.24
C LYS A 286 -20.91 11.57 8.81
N ALA A 287 -21.17 11.28 7.54
CA ALA A 287 -21.14 9.91 7.02
C ALA A 287 -19.75 9.26 7.13
N ALA A 288 -18.69 10.03 6.88
CA ALA A 288 -17.31 9.57 7.04
C ALA A 288 -17.00 9.24 8.52
N GLU A 289 -17.34 10.13 9.45
CA GLU A 289 -17.16 9.89 10.89
C GLU A 289 -17.95 8.68 11.40
N GLU A 290 -19.20 8.53 10.95
CA GLU A 290 -20.03 7.36 11.26
C GLU A 290 -19.43 6.07 10.70
N ASN A 291 -18.92 6.08 9.46
CA ASN A 291 -18.22 4.94 8.85
C ASN A 291 -16.99 4.53 9.66
N LEU A 292 -16.14 5.49 10.05
CA LEU A 292 -14.93 5.23 10.83
C LEU A 292 -15.25 4.64 12.21
N SER A 293 -16.22 5.22 12.92
CA SER A 293 -16.55 4.84 14.31
C SER A 293 -16.91 3.36 14.49
N LYS A 294 -17.42 2.71 13.43
CA LYS A 294 -17.77 1.28 13.41
C LYS A 294 -16.54 0.36 13.57
N TYR A 295 -15.33 0.83 13.27
CA TYR A 295 -14.12 0.01 13.22
C TYR A 295 -13.11 0.30 14.33
N GLU A 296 -13.10 1.51 14.88
CA GLU A 296 -12.06 1.99 15.81
C GLU A 296 -11.86 1.08 17.02
N GLY A 297 -12.96 0.58 17.61
CA GLY A 297 -12.91 -0.31 18.78
C GLY A 297 -12.19 -1.63 18.50
N GLU A 298 -12.50 -2.27 17.37
CA GLU A 298 -11.86 -3.53 16.95
C GLU A 298 -10.39 -3.32 16.56
N TRP A 299 -10.07 -2.21 15.89
CA TRP A 299 -8.69 -1.88 15.55
C TRP A 299 -7.85 -1.59 16.80
N LYS A 300 -8.36 -0.80 17.75
CA LYS A 300 -7.71 -0.57 19.05
C LYS A 300 -7.41 -1.88 19.76
N LYS A 301 -8.38 -2.79 19.84
CA LYS A 301 -8.22 -4.11 20.47
C LYS A 301 -7.13 -4.95 19.80
N LYS A 302 -7.11 -5.00 18.46
CA LYS A 302 -6.08 -5.73 17.71
C LYS A 302 -4.69 -5.15 17.92
N ALA A 303 -4.57 -3.82 17.92
CA ALA A 303 -3.30 -3.13 18.08
C ALA A 303 -2.74 -3.32 19.50
N LEU A 304 -3.57 -3.22 20.54
CA LEU A 304 -3.18 -3.50 21.92
C LEU A 304 -2.73 -4.96 22.12
N LYS A 305 -3.44 -5.92 21.52
CA LYS A 305 -3.03 -7.33 21.55
C LYS A 305 -1.65 -7.52 20.89
N ALA A 306 -1.41 -6.93 19.72
CA ALA A 306 -0.11 -7.01 19.05
C ALA A 306 1.00 -6.34 19.89
N PHE A 307 0.70 -5.23 20.57
CA PHE A 307 1.61 -4.57 21.48
C PHE A 307 1.99 -5.48 22.67
N GLU A 308 1.01 -6.14 23.30
CA GLU A 308 1.26 -7.13 24.36
C GLU A 308 2.11 -8.31 23.88
N GLU A 309 1.77 -8.90 22.72
CA GLU A 309 2.51 -10.01 22.11
C GLU A 309 3.95 -9.63 21.74
N SER A 310 4.20 -8.36 21.42
CA SER A 310 5.54 -7.85 21.17
C SER A 310 6.39 -7.65 22.44
N GLY A 311 5.82 -7.83 23.63
CA GLY A 311 6.46 -7.52 24.90
C GLY A 311 6.47 -6.03 25.25
N GLY A 312 5.51 -5.27 24.72
CA GLY A 312 5.41 -3.82 24.92
C GLY A 312 6.31 -2.97 24.03
N ARG A 313 6.77 -3.50 22.89
CA ARG A 313 7.50 -2.74 21.86
C ARG A 313 6.50 -2.03 20.95
N PRO A 314 6.86 -0.88 20.33
CA PRO A 314 5.98 -0.19 19.40
C PRO A 314 5.46 -1.10 18.29
N VAL A 315 4.17 -0.97 17.96
CA VAL A 315 3.54 -1.70 16.85
C VAL A 315 2.76 -0.77 15.94
N ALA A 316 2.65 -1.14 14.67
CA ALA A 316 1.80 -0.45 13.70
C ALA A 316 0.96 -1.46 12.91
N ILE A 317 -0.33 -1.17 12.75
CA ILE A 317 -1.32 -2.03 12.10
C ILE A 317 -1.97 -1.23 10.96
N PRO A 318 -1.77 -1.61 9.68
CA PRO A 318 -2.53 -1.02 8.59
C PRO A 318 -4.01 -1.37 8.73
N VAL A 319 -4.86 -0.38 8.48
CA VAL A 319 -6.31 -0.49 8.64
C VAL A 319 -7.04 0.15 7.46
N GLU A 320 -8.18 -0.43 7.11
CA GLU A 320 -9.05 0.12 6.07
C GLU A 320 -10.51 -0.25 6.36
N THR A 321 -11.43 0.72 6.24
CA THR A 321 -12.86 0.46 6.36
C THR A 321 -13.42 -0.09 5.06
N LYS A 322 -14.57 -0.76 5.14
CA LYS A 322 -15.38 -0.99 3.93
C LYS A 322 -15.93 0.34 3.44
N ALA A 323 -15.97 0.47 2.11
CA ALA A 323 -16.63 1.61 1.48
C ALA A 323 -18.14 1.56 1.74
N GLU A 324 -18.70 2.71 2.09
CA GLU A 324 -20.14 2.90 2.31
C GLU A 324 -20.64 4.09 1.48
N GLY A 325 -21.89 3.99 1.02
CA GLY A 325 -22.53 5.06 0.27
C GLY A 325 -22.92 6.22 1.18
N TYR A 326 -22.78 7.44 0.68
CA TYR A 326 -23.25 8.65 1.35
C TYR A 326 -23.97 9.58 0.36
N LYS A 327 -24.58 10.64 0.88
CA LYS A 327 -25.21 11.71 0.10
C LYS A 327 -24.71 13.06 0.64
N HIS A 328 -24.42 13.97 -0.27
CA HIS A 328 -24.07 15.35 0.09
C HIS A 328 -25.29 16.15 0.59
N ASP A 329 -25.08 16.99 1.61
CA ASP A 329 -26.06 17.96 2.09
C ASP A 329 -25.78 19.37 1.54
N ASP A 330 -24.50 19.76 1.46
CA ASP A 330 -24.09 20.99 0.77
C ASP A 330 -24.55 21.02 -0.69
N ARG A 331 -25.08 22.17 -1.13
CA ARG A 331 -25.70 22.31 -2.45
C ARG A 331 -24.69 22.29 -3.60
N ASP A 332 -23.49 22.86 -3.44
CA ASP A 332 -22.46 22.83 -4.50
C ASP A 332 -21.98 21.39 -4.68
N TRP A 333 -21.61 20.72 -3.59
CA TRP A 333 -21.17 19.32 -3.61
C TRP A 333 -22.28 18.35 -4.04
N TYR A 334 -23.53 18.62 -3.68
CA TYR A 334 -24.67 17.82 -4.13
C TYR A 334 -24.89 17.93 -5.65
N LEU A 335 -24.64 19.09 -6.26
CA LEU A 335 -24.72 19.26 -7.71
C LEU A 335 -23.46 18.72 -8.43
N ALA A 336 -22.32 18.70 -7.75
CA ALA A 336 -21.03 18.23 -8.29
C ALA A 336 -20.92 16.70 -8.31
N VAL A 337 -21.26 16.07 -7.18
CA VAL A 337 -21.06 14.63 -6.91
C VAL A 337 -22.40 13.97 -6.57
N GLY A 338 -23.23 14.61 -5.74
CA GLY A 338 -24.53 14.07 -5.33
C GLY A 338 -24.42 12.93 -4.31
N HIS A 339 -24.10 11.73 -4.79
CA HIS A 339 -23.86 10.53 -3.98
C HIS A 339 -22.45 10.01 -4.22
N GLY A 340 -21.85 9.38 -3.22
CA GLY A 340 -20.51 8.83 -3.38
C GLY A 340 -20.25 7.65 -2.47
N MET A 341 -19.10 7.00 -2.66
CA MET A 341 -18.60 5.97 -1.78
C MET A 341 -17.46 6.54 -0.93
N VAL A 342 -17.55 6.40 0.39
CA VAL A 342 -16.50 6.83 1.32
C VAL A 342 -15.87 5.62 2.03
N ASN A 343 -14.55 5.62 2.14
CA ASN A 343 -13.83 4.73 3.06
C ASN A 343 -12.68 5.47 3.77
N HIS A 344 -12.06 4.80 4.74
CA HIS A 344 -10.87 5.30 5.42
C HIS A 344 -9.75 4.27 5.27
N SER A 345 -8.55 4.75 4.99
CA SER A 345 -7.31 3.96 5.03
C SER A 345 -6.33 4.62 5.99
N GLY A 346 -5.58 3.82 6.75
CA GLY A 346 -4.69 4.39 7.77
C GLY A 346 -3.84 3.37 8.48
N VAL A 347 -3.23 3.81 9.57
CA VAL A 347 -2.39 3.01 10.46
C VAL A 347 -2.77 3.28 11.90
N VAL A 348 -3.13 2.22 12.63
CA VAL A 348 -3.20 2.29 14.10
C VAL A 348 -1.83 1.97 14.66
N SER A 349 -1.28 2.89 15.44
CA SER A 349 0.00 2.71 16.12
C SER A 349 -0.17 2.63 17.64
N VAL A 350 0.67 1.82 18.28
CA VAL A 350 0.73 1.72 19.74
C VAL A 350 2.16 1.93 20.19
N GLU A 351 2.36 2.85 21.11
CA GLU A 351 3.65 3.18 21.70
C GLU A 351 3.60 3.07 23.23
N PRO A 352 4.74 2.78 23.90
CA PRO A 352 4.82 2.88 25.35
C PRO A 352 4.56 4.32 25.82
N GLY A 353 3.51 4.52 26.59
CA GLY A 353 3.19 5.81 27.22
C GLY A 353 3.70 5.91 28.67
N PRO A 354 3.39 7.04 29.35
CA PRO A 354 3.79 7.28 30.73
C PRO A 354 3.37 6.14 31.65
N HIS A 355 4.27 5.75 32.57
CA HIS A 355 4.05 4.65 33.52
C HIS A 355 3.73 3.29 32.87
N GLY A 356 4.14 3.09 31.62
CA GLY A 356 3.92 1.84 30.89
C GLY A 356 2.50 1.66 30.35
N LYS A 357 1.65 2.68 30.41
CA LYS A 357 0.33 2.64 29.78
C LYS A 357 0.47 2.83 28.26
N PRO A 358 -0.06 1.93 27.42
CA PRO A 358 0.05 2.08 25.97
C PRO A 358 -0.73 3.32 25.49
N LYS A 359 -0.11 4.12 24.63
CA LYS A 359 -0.79 5.19 23.88
C LYS A 359 -1.21 4.61 22.54
N VAL A 360 -2.48 4.76 22.17
CA VAL A 360 -3.00 4.27 20.89
C VAL A 360 -3.43 5.45 20.04
N SER A 361 -2.93 5.54 18.81
CA SER A 361 -3.33 6.56 17.84
C SER A 361 -3.69 5.95 16.50
N LEU A 362 -4.45 6.71 15.72
CA LEU A 362 -4.81 6.43 14.34
C LEU A 362 -4.42 7.63 13.47
N ASP A 363 -3.54 7.37 12.50
CA ASP A 363 -3.28 8.26 11.37
C ASP A 363 -4.03 7.72 10.16
N TYR A 364 -4.88 8.53 9.52
CA TYR A 364 -5.79 8.05 8.47
C TYR A 364 -6.08 9.10 7.39
N GLN A 365 -6.49 8.63 6.22
CA GLN A 365 -7.06 9.42 5.14
C GLN A 365 -8.52 9.04 4.92
N VAL A 366 -9.32 10.01 4.49
CA VAL A 366 -10.68 9.81 4.01
C VAL A 366 -10.61 9.74 2.49
N ASN A 367 -11.15 8.68 1.90
CA ASN A 367 -11.10 8.47 0.46
C ASN A 367 -12.52 8.42 -0.10
N VAL A 368 -12.71 9.05 -1.26
CA VAL A 368 -13.99 9.13 -1.95
C VAL A 368 -13.84 8.64 -3.38
N TRP A 369 -14.86 7.92 -3.86
CA TRP A 369 -15.01 7.54 -5.25
C TRP A 369 -16.45 7.74 -5.70
N ASP A 370 -16.60 8.18 -6.94
CA ASP A 370 -17.88 8.22 -7.62
C ASP A 370 -17.69 8.21 -9.17
N ARG A 371 -18.80 8.12 -9.91
CA ARG A 371 -18.83 8.31 -11.36
C ARG A 371 -19.73 9.51 -11.66
N PHE A 372 -19.21 10.47 -12.44
CA PHE A 372 -20.06 11.50 -13.01
C PHE A 372 -20.89 10.91 -14.16
N ASN A 373 -22.07 10.39 -13.83
CA ASN A 373 -23.10 9.94 -14.78
C ASN A 373 -24.46 10.56 -14.42
N TRP A 374 -25.38 10.55 -15.38
CA TRP A 374 -26.73 11.09 -15.21
C TRP A 374 -27.75 10.04 -15.60
N ASP A 375 -28.77 9.83 -14.76
CA ASP A 375 -29.89 8.93 -15.05
C ASP A 375 -30.97 9.67 -15.82
N ASP A 376 -31.68 9.00 -16.74
CA ASP A 376 -32.59 9.66 -17.68
C ASP A 376 -33.87 10.22 -17.02
N ASP A 377 -34.18 9.77 -15.81
CA ASP A 377 -35.28 10.24 -14.96
C ASP A 377 -34.89 11.37 -14.00
N THR A 378 -33.62 11.81 -14.01
CA THR A 378 -33.16 12.93 -13.19
C THR A 378 -33.44 14.28 -13.86
N SER A 379 -33.77 15.29 -13.05
CA SER A 379 -33.96 16.66 -13.52
C SER A 379 -33.61 17.65 -12.42
N PHE A 380 -32.88 18.71 -12.78
CA PHE A 380 -32.48 19.76 -11.84
C PHE A 380 -32.75 21.13 -12.44
N ASP A 381 -33.26 22.04 -11.60
CA ASP A 381 -33.34 23.44 -11.96
C ASP A 381 -32.05 24.15 -11.56
N ILE A 382 -31.29 24.60 -12.56
CA ILE A 382 -30.05 25.34 -12.40
C ILE A 382 -30.27 26.75 -12.95
N ALA A 383 -30.32 27.74 -12.04
CA ALA A 383 -30.49 29.15 -12.38
C ALA A 383 -31.69 29.44 -13.33
N GLY A 384 -32.80 28.73 -13.15
CA GLY A 384 -34.02 28.90 -13.96
C GLY A 384 -34.04 28.11 -15.27
N VAL A 385 -33.03 27.28 -15.53
CA VAL A 385 -33.01 26.31 -16.64
C VAL A 385 -33.15 24.90 -16.08
N THR A 386 -34.15 24.17 -16.55
CA THR A 386 -34.32 22.75 -16.23
C THR A 386 -33.37 21.92 -17.08
N VAL A 387 -32.45 21.23 -16.44
CA VAL A 387 -31.52 20.27 -17.05
C VAL A 387 -32.00 18.87 -16.75
N THR A 388 -32.32 18.10 -17.79
CA THR A 388 -32.68 16.69 -17.62
C THR A 388 -31.47 15.79 -17.82
N GLY A 389 -31.44 14.67 -17.10
CA GLY A 389 -30.41 13.65 -17.29
C GLY A 389 -30.42 13.10 -18.72
N GLU A 390 -31.58 12.93 -19.35
CA GLU A 390 -31.67 12.56 -20.77
C GLU A 390 -30.86 13.51 -21.68
N GLN A 391 -30.91 14.83 -21.45
CA GLN A 391 -30.13 15.79 -22.23
C GLN A 391 -28.61 15.62 -21.99
N MET A 392 -28.21 15.37 -20.75
CA MET A 392 -26.82 15.09 -20.39
C MET A 392 -26.33 13.79 -21.03
N GLN A 393 -27.06 12.68 -20.87
CA GLN A 393 -26.73 11.38 -21.49
C GLN A 393 -26.55 11.50 -23.01
N LYS A 394 -27.38 12.32 -23.67
CA LYS A 394 -27.26 12.59 -25.11
C LYS A 394 -25.95 13.27 -25.48
N LEU A 395 -25.40 14.16 -24.65
CA LEU A 395 -24.07 14.73 -24.88
C LEU A 395 -22.97 13.65 -24.83
N HIS A 396 -23.08 12.70 -23.90
CA HIS A 396 -22.21 11.51 -23.85
C HIS A 396 -22.27 10.68 -25.13
N GLN A 397 -23.47 10.29 -25.51
CA GLN A 397 -23.71 9.41 -26.66
C GLN A 397 -23.32 10.08 -27.98
N THR A 398 -23.30 11.41 -28.04
CA THR A 398 -22.95 12.18 -29.25
C THR A 398 -21.49 12.58 -29.34
N GLY A 399 -20.68 12.25 -28.32
CA GLY A 399 -19.28 12.68 -28.29
C GLY A 399 -19.08 14.15 -27.89
N LEU A 400 -20.15 14.84 -27.50
CA LEU A 400 -20.12 16.26 -27.12
C LEU A 400 -19.80 16.50 -25.64
N ALA A 401 -19.82 15.47 -24.82
CA ALA A 401 -19.34 15.47 -23.44
C ALA A 401 -19.02 14.02 -23.07
N GLN A 402 -18.27 13.74 -22.02
CA GLN A 402 -17.94 12.36 -21.66
C GLN A 402 -18.04 12.15 -20.16
N GLU A 403 -18.71 11.08 -19.76
CA GLU A 403 -18.76 10.64 -18.36
C GLU A 403 -17.38 10.18 -17.91
N TYR A 404 -17.07 10.35 -16.64
CA TYR A 404 -15.77 10.02 -16.07
C TYR A 404 -15.91 9.53 -14.63
N ASN A 405 -14.85 8.89 -14.14
CA ASN A 405 -14.75 8.53 -12.74
C ASN A 405 -14.11 9.67 -11.96
N MET A 406 -14.52 9.86 -10.72
CA MET A 406 -13.92 10.83 -9.82
C MET A 406 -13.42 10.13 -8.56
N HIS A 407 -12.30 10.57 -8.02
CA HIS A 407 -11.77 10.04 -6.78
C HIS A 407 -10.88 11.05 -6.06
N GLY A 408 -10.70 10.88 -4.76
CA GLY A 408 -9.75 11.68 -4.01
C GLY A 408 -9.45 11.09 -2.64
N SER A 409 -8.35 11.54 -2.04
CA SER A 409 -7.95 11.23 -0.67
C SER A 409 -7.65 12.53 0.08
N SER A 410 -8.10 12.62 1.33
CA SER A 410 -7.78 13.76 2.20
C SER A 410 -6.29 13.83 2.54
N SER A 411 -5.86 14.96 3.10
CA SER A 411 -4.61 14.96 3.88
C SER A 411 -4.75 14.01 5.07
N THR A 412 -3.62 13.59 5.65
CA THR A 412 -3.61 12.78 6.87
C THR A 412 -4.33 13.48 8.01
N ARG A 413 -5.18 12.73 8.70
CA ARG A 413 -5.87 13.10 9.94
C ARG A 413 -5.33 12.25 11.07
N TYR A 414 -5.26 12.84 12.26
CA TYR A 414 -4.84 12.16 13.48
C TYR A 414 -6.01 12.02 14.45
N ARG A 415 -6.11 10.86 15.10
CA ARG A 415 -7.05 10.61 16.19
C ARG A 415 -6.38 9.82 17.30
N GLU A 416 -6.55 10.29 18.54
CA GLU A 416 -6.17 9.52 19.70
C GLU A 416 -7.27 8.51 20.05
N LEU A 417 -6.87 7.25 20.24
CA LEU A 417 -7.77 6.16 20.61
C LEU A 417 -7.58 5.71 22.07
N SER A 418 -6.58 6.25 22.79
CA SER A 418 -6.21 5.91 24.19
C SER A 418 -7.38 5.90 25.16
#